data_AF-A0A924CA85-F1
#
_entry.id   AF-A0A924CA85-F1
#
_cell.length_a   1.000
_cell.length_b   1.000
_cell.length_c   1.000
_cell.angle_alpha   90.00
_cell.angle_beta   90.00
_cell.angle_gamma   90.00
#
_symmetry.space_group_name_H-M   'P 1'
#
loop_
_entity.id
_entity.type
_entity.pdbx_description
1 polymer ?
#
loop_
_entity_poly.entity_id
_entity_poly.type
_entity_poly.pdbx_seq_one_letter_code
_entity_poly.pdbx_strand_id
1 'polypeptide(L)'
;EAYQTLKSPLKRATYLCQLHGVDLQVESNTSMSHAFLMQQMEWRESLEGAKATADMATLESLEGELRVVRNAEVARIAALLDANAYQDAAEAVRQLMFLEKFGEEVAASIDLVS
;
A
#
# COMPACT_ATOMS: atom_id res chain seq x y z
N GLU A 1 4.81 14.82 4.85
CA GLU A 1 5.71 15.06 3.69
C GLU A 1 6.11 13.79 2.91
N ALA A 2 6.26 12.61 3.52
CA ALA A 2 6.64 11.38 2.79
C ALA A 2 5.68 10.97 1.64
N TYR A 3 4.39 11.26 1.78
CA TYR A 3 3.33 10.93 0.81
C TYR A 3 3.50 11.63 -0.56
N GLN A 4 4.00 12.87 -0.58
CA GLN A 4 4.20 13.60 -1.84
C GLN A 4 5.40 13.07 -2.63
N THR A 5 6.44 12.58 -1.95
CA THR A 5 7.64 12.02 -2.57
C THR A 5 7.34 10.70 -3.30
N LEU A 6 6.40 9.91 -2.79
CA LEU A 6 6.05 8.57 -3.28
C LEU A 6 5.09 8.56 -4.47
N LYS A 7 4.35 9.66 -4.67
CA LYS A 7 3.47 9.85 -5.83
C LYS A 7 4.25 9.80 -7.15
N SER A 8 5.54 10.16 -7.14
CA SER A 8 6.40 10.10 -8.32
C SER A 8 6.80 8.66 -8.71
N PRO A 9 7.30 7.81 -7.79
CA PRO A 9 7.51 6.38 -8.02
C PRO A 9 6.27 5.63 -8.53
N LEU A 10 5.11 5.79 -7.86
CA LEU A 10 3.90 5.07 -8.24
C LEU A 10 3.44 5.46 -9.65
N LYS A 11 3.36 6.77 -9.95
CA LYS A 11 2.98 7.26 -11.28
C LYS A 11 3.93 6.77 -12.37
N ARG A 12 5.23 6.73 -12.08
CA ARG A 12 6.24 6.25 -13.01
C ARG A 12 6.11 4.74 -13.27
N ALA A 13 5.89 3.95 -12.23
CA ALA A 13 5.66 2.51 -12.36
C ALA A 13 4.39 2.22 -13.17
N THR A 14 3.29 2.92 -12.85
CA THR A 14 2.03 2.85 -13.60
C THR A 14 2.22 3.19 -15.08
N TYR A 15 2.93 4.29 -15.36
CA TYR A 15 3.18 4.72 -16.73
C TYR A 15 4.02 3.70 -17.53
N LEU A 16 5.05 3.12 -16.91
CA LEU A 16 5.86 2.09 -17.54
C LEU A 16 5.04 0.83 -17.84
N CYS A 17 4.23 0.33 -16.90
CA CYS A 17 3.37 -0.83 -17.15
C CYS A 17 2.39 -0.58 -18.31
N GLN A 18 1.77 0.61 -18.36
CA GLN A 18 0.86 0.98 -19.46
C GLN A 18 1.57 1.06 -20.81
N LEU A 19 2.80 1.59 -20.86
CA LEU A 19 3.60 1.65 -22.08
C LEU A 19 3.87 0.26 -22.67
N HIS A 20 3.99 -0.75 -21.80
CA HIS A 20 4.21 -2.14 -22.17
C HIS A 20 2.92 -2.95 -22.36
N GLY A 21 1.76 -2.28 -22.43
CA GLY A 21 0.47 -2.92 -22.68
C GLY A 21 -0.09 -3.70 -21.48
N VAL A 22 0.49 -3.53 -20.29
CA VAL A 22 -0.04 -4.09 -19.05
C VAL A 22 -1.00 -3.08 -18.45
N ASP A 23 -2.29 -3.33 -18.65
CA ASP A 23 -3.33 -2.61 -17.92
C ASP A 23 -3.28 -3.04 -16.45
N LEU A 24 -3.16 -2.05 -15.56
CA LEU A 24 -3.20 -2.27 -14.12
C LEU A 24 -4.56 -2.86 -13.68
N GLN A 25 -5.60 -2.76 -14.52
CA GLN A 25 -6.95 -3.25 -14.25
C GLN A 25 -7.37 -2.94 -12.81
N VAL A 26 -7.11 -1.69 -12.39
CA VAL A 26 -7.24 -1.23 -10.99
C VAL A 26 -8.64 -1.50 -10.43
N GLU A 27 -9.65 -1.57 -11.31
CA GLU A 27 -11.04 -1.85 -10.95
C GLU A 27 -11.51 -3.29 -11.20
N SER A 28 -10.81 -4.09 -12.03
CA SER A 28 -11.31 -5.37 -12.54
C SER A 28 -10.52 -6.60 -12.08
N ASN A 29 -9.26 -6.46 -11.66
CA ASN A 29 -8.42 -7.59 -11.32
C ASN A 29 -8.13 -7.64 -9.81
N THR A 30 -9.08 -8.22 -9.08
CA THR A 30 -9.08 -8.40 -7.62
C THR A 30 -8.32 -9.65 -7.16
N SER A 31 -7.53 -10.31 -8.02
CA SER A 31 -6.61 -11.35 -7.55
C SER A 31 -5.37 -10.72 -6.91
N MET A 32 -5.53 -10.20 -5.70
CA MET A 32 -4.40 -9.98 -4.79
C MET A 32 -4.00 -11.34 -4.20
N SER A 33 -2.72 -11.48 -3.81
CA SER A 33 -2.30 -12.69 -3.11
C SER A 33 -3.16 -12.93 -1.85
N HIS A 34 -3.49 -14.20 -1.58
CA HIS A 34 -4.23 -14.58 -0.37
C HIS A 34 -3.55 -14.09 0.91
N ALA A 35 -2.22 -14.13 0.95
CA ALA A 35 -1.43 -13.63 2.07
C ALA A 35 -1.68 -12.12 2.32
N PHE A 36 -1.76 -11.32 1.27
CA PHE A 36 -2.03 -9.89 1.40
C PHE A 36 -3.45 -9.64 1.91
N LEU A 37 -4.46 -10.37 1.42
CA LEU A 37 -5.84 -10.23 1.89
C LEU A 37 -5.99 -10.55 3.38
N MET A 38 -5.30 -11.59 3.87
CA MET A 38 -5.26 -11.90 5.30
C MET A 38 -4.62 -10.77 6.10
N GLN A 39 -3.49 -10.24 5.63
CA GLN A 39 -2.82 -9.12 6.28
C GLN A 39 -3.71 -7.86 6.34
N GLN A 40 -4.47 -7.60 5.28
CA GLN A 40 -5.43 -6.49 5.25
C GLN A 40 -6.51 -6.63 6.32
N MET A 41 -7.01 -7.85 6.53
CA MET A 41 -8.01 -8.10 7.56
C MET A 41 -7.44 -7.83 8.96
N GLU A 42 -6.24 -8.32 9.25
CA GLU A 42 -5.56 -8.11 10.53
C GLU A 42 -5.30 -6.61 10.80
N TRP A 43 -4.87 -5.86 9.80
CA TRP A 43 -4.68 -4.42 9.93
C TRP A 43 -6.00 -3.68 10.17
N ARG A 44 -7.07 -4.08 9.49
CA ARG A 44 -8.39 -3.47 9.71
C ARG A 44 -8.92 -3.74 11.12
N GLU A 45 -8.77 -4.96 11.61
CA GLU A 45 -9.14 -5.31 12.99
C GLU A 45 -8.31 -4.50 14.01
N SER A 46 -7.00 -4.38 13.79
CA SER A 46 -6.11 -3.60 14.65
C SER A 46 -6.50 -2.11 14.67
N LEU A 47 -6.82 -1.53 13.51
CA LEU A 47 -7.28 -0.15 13.40
C LEU A 47 -8.61 0.07 14.11
N GLU A 48 -9.60 -0.81 13.91
CA GLU A 48 -10.90 -0.71 14.56
C GLU A 48 -10.79 -0.84 16.09
N GLY A 49 -9.99 -1.80 16.56
CA GLY A 49 -9.70 -1.99 17.98
C GLY A 49 -9.06 -0.74 18.60
N ALA A 50 -8.02 -0.20 17.96
CA ALA A 50 -7.32 0.98 18.44
C ALA A 50 -8.22 2.23 18.45
N LYS A 51 -9.09 2.39 17.45
CA LYS A 51 -10.07 3.50 17.42
C LYS A 51 -11.11 3.38 18.53
N ALA A 52 -11.57 2.16 18.84
CA ALA A 52 -12.55 1.94 19.88
C ALA A 52 -12.02 2.26 21.29
N THR A 53 -10.73 2.04 21.51
CA THR A 53 -10.08 2.24 22.81
C THR A 53 -9.24 3.52 22.90
N ALA A 54 -9.18 4.31 21.83
CA ALA A 54 -8.28 5.47 21.71
C ALA A 54 -6.80 5.08 21.99
N ASP A 55 -6.40 3.89 21.55
CA ASP A 55 -5.04 3.35 21.78
C ASP A 55 -4.06 3.92 20.76
N MET A 56 -3.46 5.04 21.13
CA MET A 56 -2.45 5.73 20.32
C MET A 56 -1.21 4.86 20.05
N ALA A 57 -0.79 4.01 21.00
CA ALA A 57 0.40 3.19 20.83
C ALA A 57 0.20 2.14 19.72
N THR A 58 -1.00 1.55 19.65
CA THR A 58 -1.34 0.62 18.56
C THR A 58 -1.42 1.34 17.21
N LEU A 59 -1.97 2.56 17.17
CA LEU A 59 -2.03 3.35 15.93
C LEU A 59 -0.63 3.74 15.41
N GLU A 60 0.27 4.20 16.28
CA GLU A 60 1.66 4.52 15.92
C GLU A 60 2.43 3.28 15.46
N SER A 61 2.22 2.13 16.13
CA SER A 61 2.81 0.85 15.71
C SER A 61 2.33 0.45 14.31
N LEU A 62 1.03 0.59 14.05
CA LEU A 62 0.43 0.29 12.75
C LEU A 62 0.97 1.23 11.66
N GLU A 63 1.11 2.53 11.93
CA GLU A 63 1.74 3.47 10.99
C GLU A 63 3.19 3.07 10.67
N GLY A 64 3.96 2.70 11.69
CA GLY A 64 5.34 2.22 11.56
C GLY A 64 5.44 0.98 10.68
N GLU A 65 4.57 -0.01 10.91
CA GLU A 65 4.50 -1.24 10.13
C GLU A 65 4.16 -0.95 8.67
N LEU A 66 3.11 -0.15 8.42
CA LEU A 66 2.71 0.25 7.06
C LEU A 66 3.84 0.95 6.32
N ARG A 67 4.61 1.80 7.00
CA ARG A 67 5.79 2.46 6.41
C ARG A 67 6.84 1.44 5.97
N VAL A 68 7.10 0.40 6.77
CA VAL A 68 8.07 -0.65 6.43
C VAL A 68 7.59 -1.45 5.22
N VAL A 69 6.36 -1.95 5.25
CA VAL A 69 5.78 -2.75 4.16
C VAL A 69 5.73 -1.95 2.86
N ARG A 70 5.30 -0.68 2.93
CA ARG A 70 5.27 0.20 1.77
C ARG A 70 6.65 0.39 1.15
N ASN A 71 7.68 0.64 1.96
CA ASN A 71 9.04 0.82 1.44
C ASN A 71 9.56 -0.48 0.76
N ALA A 72 9.22 -1.64 1.32
CA ALA A 72 9.55 -2.92 0.71
C ALA A 72 8.83 -3.13 -0.63
N GLU A 73 7.53 -2.78 -0.72
CA GLU A 73 6.77 -2.87 -1.97
C GLU A 73 7.29 -1.91 -3.05
N VAL A 74 7.70 -0.69 -2.68
CA VAL A 74 8.35 0.24 -3.64
C VAL A 74 9.65 -0.35 -4.20
N ALA A 75 10.48 -0.94 -3.34
CA ALA A 75 11.71 -1.60 -3.77
C ALA A 75 11.44 -2.81 -4.67
N ARG A 76 10.41 -3.60 -4.35
CA ARG A 76 9.93 -4.72 -5.17
C ARG A 76 9.48 -4.26 -6.55
N ILE A 77 8.67 -3.21 -6.62
CA ILE A 77 8.21 -2.63 -7.90
C ILE A 77 9.41 -2.21 -8.75
N ALA A 78 10.40 -1.53 -8.16
CA ALA A 78 11.60 -1.12 -8.89
C ALA A 78 12.35 -2.33 -9.48
N ALA A 79 12.57 -3.38 -8.68
CA ALA A 79 13.23 -4.60 -9.14
C ALA A 79 12.45 -5.32 -10.25
N LEU A 80 11.12 -5.36 -10.17
CA LEU A 80 10.27 -5.98 -11.19
C LEU A 80 10.30 -5.19 -12.50
N LEU A 81 10.31 -3.86 -12.43
CA LEU A 81 10.46 -3.01 -13.61
C LEU A 81 11.83 -3.20 -14.27
N ASP A 82 12.91 -3.24 -13.48
CA ASP A 82 14.27 -3.50 -13.99
C ASP A 82 14.39 -4.89 -14.66
N ALA A 83 13.61 -5.87 -14.17
CA ALA A 83 13.53 -7.21 -14.75
C ALA A 83 12.57 -7.32 -15.95
N ASN A 84 11.91 -6.24 -16.39
CA ASN A 84 10.84 -6.25 -17.39
C ASN A 84 9.63 -7.15 -16.99
N ALA A 85 9.45 -7.43 -15.70
CA ALA A 85 8.35 -8.22 -15.17
C ALA A 85 7.10 -7.33 -14.96
N TYR A 86 6.57 -6.78 -16.05
CA TYR A 86 5.53 -5.74 -16.01
C TYR A 86 4.20 -6.22 -15.40
N GLN A 87 3.85 -7.50 -15.57
CA GLN A 87 2.63 -8.08 -14.97
C GLN A 87 2.73 -8.17 -13.44
N ASP A 88 3.86 -8.64 -12.94
CA ASP A 88 4.12 -8.71 -11.49
C ASP A 88 4.25 -7.30 -10.89
N ALA A 89 4.90 -6.38 -11.62
CA ALA A 89 4.98 -4.98 -11.22
C ALA A 89 3.57 -4.35 -11.11
N ALA A 90 2.67 -4.69 -12.02
CA ALA A 90 1.28 -4.24 -11.98
C ALA A 90 0.51 -4.80 -10.76
N GLU A 91 0.81 -6.01 -10.31
CA GLU A 91 0.27 -6.54 -9.04
C GLU A 91 0.82 -5.79 -7.83
N ALA A 92 2.14 -5.61 -7.76
CA ALA A 92 2.78 -4.90 -6.66
C ALA A 92 2.32 -3.44 -6.57
N VAL A 93 2.11 -2.76 -7.70
CA VAL A 93 1.52 -1.40 -7.76
C VAL A 93 0.11 -1.38 -7.17
N ARG A 94 -0.74 -2.39 -7.45
CA ARG A 94 -2.08 -2.49 -6.86
C ARG A 94 -2.03 -2.66 -5.34
N GLN A 95 -1.10 -3.48 -4.83
CA GLN A 95 -0.89 -3.65 -3.39
C GLN A 95 -0.44 -2.33 -2.74
N LEU A 96 0.50 -1.62 -3.38
CA LEU A 96 0.96 -0.31 -2.93
C LEU A 96 -0.18 0.72 -2.89
N MET A 97 -1.07 0.75 -3.88
CA MET A 97 -2.24 1.64 -3.87
C MET A 97 -3.18 1.39 -2.68
N PHE A 98 -3.34 0.12 -2.27
CA PHE A 98 -4.08 -0.18 -1.05
C PHE A 98 -3.36 0.34 0.20
N LEU A 99 -2.06 0.08 0.32
CA LEU A 99 -1.25 0.53 1.46
C LEU A 99 -1.31 2.04 1.62
N GLU A 100 -1.32 2.80 0.52
CA GLU A 100 -1.44 4.27 0.55
C GLU A 100 -2.81 4.70 1.09
N LYS A 101 -3.91 4.13 0.58
CA LYS A 101 -5.27 4.43 1.07
C LYS A 101 -5.45 4.07 2.53
N PHE A 102 -4.97 2.89 2.92
CA PHE A 102 -5.07 2.43 4.30
C PHE A 102 -4.19 3.27 5.24
N GLY A 103 -3.01 3.68 4.80
CA GLY A 103 -2.16 4.60 5.56
C GLY A 103 -2.81 5.97 5.80
N GLU A 104 -3.60 6.49 4.84
CA GLU A 104 -4.41 7.69 5.05
C GLU A 104 -5.49 7.48 6.12
N GLU A 105 -6.16 6.32 6.12
CA GLU A 105 -7.15 5.96 7.15
C GLU A 105 -6.53 5.90 8.56
N VAL A 106 -5.31 5.35 8.68
CA VAL A 106 -4.58 5.27 9.96
C VAL A 106 -4.15 6.65 10.44
N ALA A 107 -3.53 7.46 9.57
CA ALA A 107 -3.12 8.82 9.90
C ALA A 107 -4.30 9.70 10.33
N ALA A 108 -5.43 9.61 9.62
CA ALA A 108 -6.65 10.33 10.00
C ALA A 108 -7.21 9.85 11.35
N SER A 109 -7.01 8.58 11.71
CA SER A 109 -7.43 8.04 13.01
C SER A 109 -6.51 8.51 14.14
N ILE A 110 -5.21 8.65 13.89
CA ILE A 110 -4.25 9.27 14.80
C ILE A 110 -4.65 10.72 15.11
N ASP A 111 -4.90 11.52 14.07
CA ASP A 111 -5.29 12.94 14.22
C ASP A 111 -6.62 13.11 14.97
N LEU A 112 -7.51 12.12 14.93
CA LEU A 112 -8.79 12.13 15.64
C LEU A 112 -8.64 11.81 17.14
N VAL A 113 -7.64 11.00 17.49
CA VAL A 113 -7.41 10.48 18.84
C VAL A 113 -6.40 11.34 19.63
N SER A 114 -5.50 12.06 18.94
CA SER A 114 -4.51 12.99 19.52
C SER A 114 -5.14 14.24 20.15
#